data_AF-A0A7J2LR74-F1
#
_entry.id   AF-A0A7J2LR74-F1
#
_cell.length_a   1.000
_cell.length_b   1.000
_cell.length_c   1.000
_cell.angle_alpha   90.00
_cell.angle_beta   90.00
_cell.angle_gamma   90.00
#
_symmetry.space_group_name_H-M   'P 1'
#
loop_
_entity.id
_entity.type
_entity.pdbx_description
1 polymer ?
#
loop_
_entity_poly.entity_id
_entity_poly.type
_entity_poly.pdbx_seq_one_letter_code
_entity_poly.pdbx_strand_id
1 'polypeptide(L)' 'MRERNIWKIHREAAIEFCKELLSDPKVVGIVFLGSIGRKYGDELSDIDIGIFVRRGFDPKKYGLKWQGVT' A
#
# COMPACT_ATOMS: atom_id res chain seq x y z
N MET A 1 10.14 -24.06 -11.39
CA MET A 1 9.50 -24.18 -10.07
C MET A 1 8.14 -23.53 -10.16
N ARG A 2 7.05 -24.11 -9.63
CA ARG A 2 5.78 -23.38 -9.50
C ARG A 2 5.87 -22.59 -8.20
N GLU A 3 6.18 -21.30 -8.30
CA GLU A 3 6.18 -20.43 -7.13
C GLU A 3 4.78 -20.42 -6.50
N ARG A 4 4.74 -20.52 -5.17
CA ARG A 4 3.48 -20.58 -4.43
C ARG A 4 2.85 -19.19 -4.49
N ASN A 5 1.63 -19.09 -5.04
CA ASN A 5 0.90 -17.84 -5.03
C ASN A 5 0.50 -17.50 -3.58
N ILE A 6 1.20 -16.54 -2.98
CA ILE A 6 0.97 -16.04 -1.62
C ILE A 6 0.21 -14.71 -1.60
N TRP A 7 -0.40 -14.32 -2.72
CA TRP A 7 -1.16 -13.08 -2.89
C TRP A 7 -2.07 -12.72 -1.69
N LYS A 8 -2.75 -13.70 -1.09
CA LYS A 8 -3.63 -13.46 0.06
C LYS A 8 -2.87 -12.87 1.26
N ILE A 9 -1.67 -13.38 1.53
CA ILE A 9 -0.80 -12.93 2.61
C ILE A 9 -0.36 -11.48 2.35
N HIS A 10 0.10 -11.19 1.13
CA HIS A 10 0.48 -9.82 0.75
C HIS A 10 -0.71 -8.85 0.86
N ARG A 11 -1.89 -9.27 0.43
CA ARG A 11 -3.12 -8.46 0.56
C ARG A 11 -3.46 -8.18 2.02
N GLU A 12 -3.37 -9.17 2.90
CA GLU A 12 -3.65 -9.00 4.33
C GLU A 12 -2.64 -8.04 4.99
N ALA A 13 -1.35 -8.20 4.68
CA ALA A 13 -0.31 -7.28 5.14
C ALA A 13 -0.53 -5.84 4.65
N ALA A 14 -0.89 -5.67 3.38
CA ALA A 14 -1.21 -4.37 2.79
C ALA A 14 -2.43 -3.71 3.46
N ILE A 15 -3.48 -4.49 3.73
CA ILE A 15 -4.66 -3.99 4.45
C ILE A 15 -4.29 -3.55 5.87
N GLU A 16 -3.52 -4.36 6.59
CA GLU A 16 -3.10 -4.03 7.95
C GLU A 16 -2.33 -2.71 7.99
N PHE A 17 -1.36 -2.57 7.10
CA PHE A 17 -0.59 -1.33 6.93
C PHE A 17 -1.48 -0.11 6.63
N CYS A 18 -2.52 -0.29 5.83
CA CYS A 18 -3.41 0.81 5.43
C CYS A 18 -4.45 1.20 6.50
N LYS A 19 -4.67 0.41 7.55
CA LYS A 19 -5.75 0.67 8.54
C LYS A 19 -5.64 2.05 9.19
N GLU A 20 -4.45 2.42 9.64
CA GLU A 20 -4.25 3.72 10.30
C GLU A 20 -4.35 4.88 9.31
N LEU A 21 -3.91 4.68 8.06
CA LEU A 21 -4.00 5.68 7.00
C LEU A 21 -5.46 5.98 6.63
N LEU A 22 -6.33 4.97 6.60
CA LEU A 22 -7.76 5.13 6.30
C LEU A 22 -8.50 5.96 7.35
N SER A 23 -7.95 6.13 8.56
CA SER A 23 -8.52 6.98 9.60
C SER A 23 -8.18 8.48 9.43
N ASP A 24 -7.20 8.82 8.58
CA ASP A 24 -6.81 10.21 8.35
C ASP A 24 -7.78 10.87 7.35
N PRO A 25 -8.45 11.98 7.72
CA PRO A 25 -9.39 12.67 6.82
C PRO A 25 -8.72 13.29 5.58
N LYS A 26 -7.38 13.38 5.55
CA LYS A 26 -6.62 13.83 4.38
C LYS A 26 -6.31 12.69 3.41
N VAL A 27 -6.46 11.42 3.80
CA VAL A 27 -6.38 10.29 2.87
C VAL A 27 -7.71 10.20 2.12
N VAL A 28 -7.64 10.35 0.79
CA VAL A 28 -8.81 10.35 -0.10
C VAL A 28 -9.13 8.94 -0.60
N GLY A 29 -8.08 8.13 -0.79
CA GLY A 29 -8.24 6.78 -1.28
C GLY A 29 -6.91 6.04 -1.32
N ILE A 30 -7.01 4.71 -1.36
CA ILE A 30 -5.88 3.80 -1.44
C ILE A 30 -6.16 2.80 -2.57
N VAL A 31 -5.15 2.54 -3.41
CA VAL A 31 -5.21 1.57 -4.49
C VAL A 31 -4.07 0.56 -4.35
N PHE A 32 -4.38 -0.72 -4.47
CA PHE A 32 -3.37 -1.77 -4.56
C PHE A 32 -2.94 -1.94 -6.02
N LEU A 33 -1.64 -1.88 -6.24
CA LEU A 33 -1.02 -1.92 -7.56
C LEU A 33 -0.28 -3.25 -7.75
N GLY A 34 0.40 -3.38 -8.89
CA GLY A 34 1.34 -4.48 -9.13
C GLY A 34 0.70 -5.88 -9.07
N SER A 35 1.48 -6.80 -8.51
CA SER A 35 1.17 -8.22 -8.29
C SER A 35 -0.13 -8.39 -7.49
N ILE A 36 -0.27 -7.61 -6.40
CA ILE A 36 -1.46 -7.62 -5.53
C ILE A 36 -2.72 -7.20 -6.27
N GLY A 37 -2.65 -6.10 -7.03
CA GLY A 37 -3.79 -5.61 -7.82
C GLY A 37 -4.28 -6.62 -8.86
N ARG A 38 -3.35 -7.41 -9.43
CA ARG A 38 -3.64 -8.45 -10.43
C ARG A 38 -4.00 -9.82 -9.84
N LYS A 39 -4.02 -9.96 -8.51
CA LYS A 39 -4.30 -11.22 -7.81
C LYS A 39 -3.28 -12.34 -8.07
N TYR A 40 -2.03 -11.95 -8.29
CA TYR A 40 -0.92 -12.86 -8.53
C TYR A 40 0.31 -12.31 -7.83
N GLY A 41 0.83 -13.00 -6.81
CA GLY A 41 2.06 -12.62 -6.13
C GLY A 41 2.72 -13.84 -5.49
N ASP A 42 4.03 -13.92 -5.61
CA ASP A 42 4.89 -14.96 -5.06
C ASP A 42 5.73 -14.41 -3.88
N GLU A 43 6.61 -15.25 -3.34
CA GLU A 43 7.47 -14.94 -2.20
C GLU A 43 8.50 -13.83 -2.47
N LEU A 44 8.76 -13.50 -3.73
CA LEU A 44 9.71 -12.47 -4.13
C LEU A 44 9.01 -11.16 -4.54
N SER A 45 7.69 -11.21 -4.71
CA SER A 45 6.89 -10.05 -5.08
C SER A 45 6.88 -9.01 -3.97
N ASP A 46 7.04 -7.75 -4.34
CA ASP A 46 6.81 -6.60 -3.47
C ASP A 46 5.31 -6.27 -3.33
N ILE A 47 5.04 -5.33 -2.43
CA ILE A 47 3.71 -4.79 -2.13
C ILE A 47 3.65 -3.35 -2.62
N ASP A 48 2.97 -3.13 -3.76
CA ASP A 48 2.78 -1.79 -4.31
C ASP A 48 1.45 -1.18 -3.90
N ILE A 49 1.48 0.02 -3.32
CA ILE A 49 0.30 0.76 -2.86
C ILE A 49 0.38 2.21 -3.32
N GLY A 50 -0.67 2.68 -4.00
CA GLY A 50 -0.89 4.10 -4.28
C GLY A 50 -1.80 4.72 -3.22
N ILE A 51 -1.42 5.87 -2.67
CA ILE A 51 -2.21 6.61 -1.68
C ILE A 51 -2.50 8.00 -2.24
N PHE A 52 -3.77 8.34 -2.36
CA PHE A 52 -4.22 9.67 -2.78
C PHE A 52 -4.50 10.50 -1.54
N VAL A 53 -3.88 11.68 -1.45
CA VAL A 53 -3.97 12.54 -0.27
C VAL A 53 -4.31 13.98 -0.64
N ARG A 54 -4.96 14.69 0.28
CA ARG A 54 -5.17 16.13 0.18
C ARG A 54 -3.91 16.89 0.56
N ARG A 55 -3.81 18.15 0.12
CA ARG A 55 -2.74 19.07 0.50
C ARG A 55 -2.60 19.14 2.03
N GLY A 56 -1.35 19.09 2.50
CA GLY A 56 -1.02 19.14 3.93
C GLY A 56 -1.11 17.81 4.67
N PHE A 57 -1.26 16.68 3.97
CA PHE A 57 -1.01 15.36 4.56
C PHE A 57 0.44 15.27 5.07
N ASP A 58 0.63 14.72 6.27
CA ASP A 58 1.96 14.51 6.86
C ASP A 58 2.35 13.02 6.80
N PRO A 59 3.17 12.62 5.81
CA PRO A 59 3.60 11.24 5.65
C PRO A 59 4.46 10.74 6.82
N LYS A 60 5.17 11.63 7.53
CA LYS A 60 6.10 11.23 8.60
C LYS A 60 5.38 10.66 9.81
N LYS A 61 4.16 11.13 10.09
CA LYS A 61 3.28 10.60 11.16
C LYS A 61 3.05 9.10 11.02
N TYR A 62 3.08 8.58 9.78
CA TYR A 62 2.84 7.19 9.42
C TYR A 62 4.14 6.44 9.09
N GLY A 63 5.31 7.01 9.43
CA GLY A 63 6.61 6.41 9.09
C GLY A 63 6.93 6.40 7.59
N LEU A 64 6.18 7.13 6.77
CA LEU A 64 6.37 7.17 5.32
C LEU A 64 7.46 8.18 4.93
N LYS A 65 8.26 7.81 3.95
CA LYS A 65 9.21 8.73 3.30
C LYS A 65 8.54 9.39 2.12
N TRP A 66 8.71 10.71 1.98
CA TRP A 66 8.16 11.50 0.88
C TRP A 66 9.30 12.11 0.07
N GLN A 67 9.29 11.89 -1.25
CA GLN A 67 10.32 12.40 -2.16
C GLN A 67 9.78 13.39 -3.20
N GLY A 68 8.60 13.98 -2.98
CA GLY A 68 7.99 14.98 -3.87
C GLY A 68 8.02 16.41 -3.33
N VAL A 69 8.01 17.39 -4.22
CA VAL A 69 7.79 18.80 -3.87
C VAL A 69 6.29 19.07 -3.90
N THR A 70 5.71 19.57 -2.80
CA THR A 70 4.30 19.98 -2.70
C THR A 70 4.04 21.35 -3.28
#